data_AF-A0A2A9GXJ8-F1
#
_entry.id   AF-A0A2A9GXJ8-F1
#
_cell.length_a   1.000
_cell.length_b   1.000
_cell.length_c   1.000
_cell.angle_alpha   90.00
_cell.angle_beta   90.00
_cell.angle_gamma   90.00
#
_symmetry.space_group_name_H-M   'P 1'
#
loop_
_entity.id
_entity.type
_entity.pdbx_description
1 polymer ?
#
loop_
_entity_poly.entity_id
_entity_poly.type
_entity_poly.pdbx_seq_one_letter_code
_entity_poly.pdbx_strand_id
1 'polypeptide(L)'
;MSGKGTVAKTAGGFILKYADDYLRIPRSFTKGAKSADEVARRIAKSGVDPNTFKKAKRLREKFLGKTPGKLSDTGQKVFKRMAEKGKIFDARGRPINPDNYPSGLTPRDLNKLRIRDANGTLRPLKQAHMGHNPVDAVDHWTTRGSRMSPQQNRDWMNDPANYEFEYGPDNMARGRTNSNRYRNAAPSHDTAEIP
;
A
#
# COMPACT_ATOMS: atom_id res chain seq x y z
N MET A 1 -22.32 16.35 21.49
CA MET A 1 -22.14 14.90 21.70
C MET A 1 -20.78 14.50 21.13
N SER A 2 -19.82 14.16 21.98
CA SER A 2 -18.53 13.57 21.55
C SER A 2 -18.84 12.25 20.87
N GLY A 3 -18.63 12.15 19.55
CA GLY A 3 -18.94 10.93 18.79
C GLY A 3 -18.11 9.76 19.31
N LYS A 4 -18.73 8.59 19.51
CA LYS A 4 -18.00 7.38 19.89
C LYS A 4 -17.01 7.03 18.78
N GLY A 5 -15.71 7.04 19.10
CA GLY A 5 -14.67 6.71 18.14
C GLY A 5 -14.66 5.21 17.81
N THR A 6 -14.34 4.86 16.57
CA THR A 6 -14.21 3.45 16.13
C THR A 6 -12.75 3.10 15.91
N VAL A 7 -12.21 2.17 16.70
CA VAL A 7 -10.90 1.57 16.47
C VAL A 7 -11.03 0.51 15.40
N ALA A 8 -10.11 0.49 14.45
CA ALA A 8 -9.98 -0.57 13.44
C ALA A 8 -8.59 -1.20 13.48
N LYS A 9 -8.53 -2.54 13.42
CA LYS A 9 -7.31 -3.26 13.08
C LYS A 9 -7.22 -3.34 11.56
N THR A 10 -6.06 -3.01 11.02
CA THR A 10 -5.79 -2.82 9.59
C THR A 10 -4.47 -3.50 9.22
N ALA A 11 -4.15 -3.59 7.93
CA ALA A 11 -2.91 -4.23 7.49
C ALA A 11 -1.65 -3.57 8.09
N GLY A 12 -1.70 -2.25 8.33
CA GLY A 12 -0.64 -1.43 8.92
C GLY A 12 -0.78 -1.15 10.42
N GLY A 13 -1.56 -1.97 11.15
CA GLY A 13 -1.73 -1.90 12.60
C GLY A 13 -3.10 -1.35 13.00
N PHE A 14 -3.15 -0.49 14.02
CA PHE A 14 -4.42 0.08 14.48
C PHE A 14 -4.56 1.55 14.06
N ILE A 15 -5.81 1.96 13.84
CA ILE A 15 -6.20 3.33 13.51
C ILE A 15 -7.54 3.63 14.17
N LEU A 16 -7.77 4.89 14.51
CA LEU A 16 -9.02 5.35 15.11
C LEU A 16 -9.75 6.24 14.11
N LYS A 17 -11.01 5.92 13.80
CA LYS A 17 -11.94 6.85 13.15
C LYS A 17 -12.67 7.62 14.24
N TYR A 18 -12.48 8.93 14.28
CA TYR A 18 -13.11 9.80 15.27
C TYR A 18 -13.52 11.10 14.58
N ALA A 19 -14.79 11.47 14.71
CA ALA A 19 -15.42 12.49 13.87
C ALA A 19 -15.10 12.25 12.37
N ASP A 20 -14.70 13.27 11.63
CA ASP A 20 -14.38 13.18 10.20
C ASP A 20 -12.96 12.71 9.89
N ASP A 21 -12.13 12.48 10.91
CA ASP A 21 -10.71 12.18 10.74
C ASP A 21 -10.34 10.72 11.08
N TYR A 22 -9.19 10.32 10.54
CA TYR A 22 -8.47 9.15 10.98
C TYR A 22 -7.28 9.58 11.83
N LEU A 23 -7.20 9.04 13.05
CA LEU A 23 -6.20 9.38 14.05
C LEU A 23 -5.23 8.21 14.25
N ARG A 24 -3.97 8.56 14.48
CA ARG A 24 -2.93 7.61 14.86
C ARG A 24 -3.07 7.30 16.34
N ILE A 25 -3.35 6.05 16.66
CA ILE A 25 -3.39 5.58 18.05
C ILE A 25 -1.95 5.53 18.62
N PRO A 26 -1.70 6.12 19.79
CA PRO A 26 -0.40 6.03 20.46
C PRO A 26 0.04 4.58 20.74
N ARG A 27 1.36 4.33 20.71
CA ARG A 27 1.92 2.99 20.90
C ARG A 27 1.60 2.40 22.27
N SER A 28 1.40 3.23 23.30
CA SER A 28 0.99 2.81 24.64
C SER A 28 -0.30 1.98 24.63
N PHE A 29 -1.24 2.31 23.74
CA PHE A 29 -2.50 1.57 23.62
C PHE A 29 -2.38 0.33 22.73
N THR A 30 -1.52 0.38 21.71
CA THR A 30 -1.42 -0.69 20.69
C THR A 30 -0.36 -1.75 20.96
N LYS A 31 0.61 -1.49 21.84
CA LYS A 31 1.70 -2.44 22.13
C LYS A 31 1.11 -3.74 22.68
N GLY A 32 1.42 -4.86 22.02
CA GLY A 32 0.94 -6.19 22.40
C GLY A 32 -0.51 -6.49 22.02
N ALA A 33 -1.30 -5.48 21.63
CA ALA A 33 -2.72 -5.65 21.36
C ALA A 33 -2.98 -6.55 20.15
N LYS A 34 -4.00 -7.41 20.27
CA LYS A 34 -4.36 -8.40 19.25
C LYS A 34 -5.65 -8.04 18.52
N SER A 35 -6.54 -7.28 19.14
CA SER A 35 -7.85 -6.90 18.58
C SER A 35 -8.14 -5.41 18.71
N ALA A 36 -9.09 -4.91 17.92
CA ALA A 36 -9.56 -3.54 18.03
C ALA A 36 -10.30 -3.31 19.35
N ASP A 37 -11.05 -4.29 19.84
CA ASP A 37 -11.75 -4.23 21.13
C ASP A 37 -10.78 -4.02 22.30
N GLU A 38 -9.65 -4.75 22.33
CA GLU A 38 -8.63 -4.57 23.35
C GLU A 38 -8.06 -3.14 23.36
N VAL A 39 -7.81 -2.57 22.17
CA VAL A 39 -7.32 -1.19 22.03
C VAL A 39 -8.40 -0.19 22.42
N ALA A 40 -9.65 -0.39 22.01
CA ALA A 40 -10.78 0.47 22.34
C ALA A 40 -11.00 0.55 23.86
N ARG A 41 -10.99 -0.60 24.56
CA ARG A 41 -11.09 -0.68 26.02
C ARG A 41 -9.92 0.00 26.72
N ARG A 42 -8.69 -0.12 26.20
CA ARG A 42 -7.52 0.58 26.76
C ARG A 42 -7.64 2.10 26.65
N ILE A 43 -8.15 2.59 25.53
CA ILE A 43 -8.41 4.03 25.34
C ILE A 43 -9.49 4.49 26.33
N ALA A 44 -10.64 3.81 26.37
CA ALA A 44 -11.72 4.12 27.31
C ALA A 44 -11.25 4.13 28.77
N LYS A 45 -10.52 3.09 29.21
CA LYS A 45 -10.00 2.98 30.57
C LYS A 45 -9.06 4.12 30.96
N SER A 46 -8.33 4.67 29.99
CA SER A 46 -7.40 5.78 30.25
C SER A 46 -8.07 7.13 30.47
N GLY A 47 -9.34 7.29 30.07
CA GLY A 47 -10.05 8.57 30.13
C GLY A 47 -9.49 9.67 29.22
N VAL A 48 -8.55 9.33 28.32
CA VAL A 48 -7.95 10.30 27.40
C VAL A 48 -8.97 10.74 26.34
N ASP A 49 -9.04 12.03 26.05
CA ASP A 49 -9.81 12.54 24.91
C ASP A 49 -9.13 12.17 23.59
N PRO A 50 -9.77 11.38 22.71
CA PRO A 50 -9.18 11.00 21.44
C PRO A 50 -8.87 12.18 20.51
N ASN A 51 -9.48 13.35 20.68
CA ASN A 51 -9.14 14.56 19.90
C ASN A 51 -7.69 15.01 20.08
N THR A 52 -7.04 14.60 21.18
CA THR A 52 -5.61 14.87 21.42
C THR A 52 -4.70 14.02 20.55
N PHE A 53 -5.22 12.98 19.90
CA PHE A 53 -4.41 12.11 19.05
C PHE A 53 -4.09 12.79 17.71
N LYS A 54 -2.87 12.56 17.23
CA LYS A 54 -2.41 13.13 15.95
C LYS A 54 -3.15 12.48 14.78
N LYS A 55 -3.49 13.26 13.75
CA LYS A 55 -4.00 12.74 12.47
C LYS A 55 -3.07 11.67 11.89
N ALA A 56 -3.65 10.59 11.39
CA ALA A 56 -2.93 9.53 10.72
C ALA A 56 -2.41 10.03 9.37
N LYS A 57 -1.10 9.95 9.17
CA LYS A 57 -0.46 10.14 7.86
C LYS A 57 -0.39 8.80 7.13
N ARG A 58 -0.32 8.84 5.79
CA ARG A 58 -0.15 7.67 4.91
C ARG A 58 -1.25 6.61 5.12
N LEU A 59 -2.51 7.02 5.01
CA LEU A 59 -3.67 6.13 5.18
C LEU A 59 -3.59 4.86 4.35
N ARG A 60 -3.04 4.92 3.13
CA ARG A 60 -2.76 3.74 2.33
C ARG A 60 -1.92 2.69 3.06
N GLU A 61 -0.80 3.10 3.65
CA GLU A 61 0.08 2.19 4.39
C GLU A 61 -0.58 1.65 5.65
N LYS A 62 -1.51 2.42 6.24
CA LYS A 62 -2.32 1.96 7.37
C LYS A 62 -3.32 0.90 6.94
N PHE A 63 -4.11 1.19 5.92
CA PHE A 63 -5.19 0.33 5.49
C PHE A 63 -4.70 -0.94 4.78
N LEU A 64 -3.82 -0.78 3.81
CA LEU A 64 -3.38 -1.86 2.91
C LEU A 64 -1.99 -2.41 3.27
N GLY A 65 -1.15 -1.62 3.92
CA GLY A 65 0.24 -1.98 4.20
C GLY A 65 1.24 -1.36 3.22
N LYS A 66 2.52 -1.70 3.39
CA LYS A 66 3.61 -1.17 2.57
C LYS A 66 3.55 -1.76 1.16
N THR A 67 3.91 -0.97 0.14
CA THR A 67 4.15 -1.55 -1.20
C THR A 67 5.37 -2.45 -1.11
N PRO A 68 5.35 -3.65 -1.72
CA PRO A 68 6.54 -4.47 -1.88
C PRO A 68 7.65 -3.70 -2.63
N GLY A 69 8.90 -4.01 -2.31
CA GLY A 69 10.05 -3.45 -3.01
C GLY A 69 10.33 -4.21 -4.32
N LYS A 70 10.98 -3.55 -5.29
CA LYS A 70 11.38 -4.17 -6.57
C LYS A 70 12.25 -5.43 -6.40
N LEU A 71 13.00 -5.51 -5.29
CA LEU A 71 13.90 -6.62 -4.97
C LEU A 71 13.30 -7.65 -4.01
N SER A 72 12.07 -7.43 -3.52
CA SER A 72 11.34 -8.42 -2.71
C SER A 72 10.83 -9.56 -3.58
N ASP A 73 10.43 -10.69 -3.00
CA ASP A 73 9.87 -11.83 -3.73
C ASP A 73 8.75 -11.43 -4.70
N THR A 74 7.84 -10.54 -4.27
CA THR A 74 6.78 -10.00 -5.14
C THR A 74 7.37 -9.18 -6.28
N GLY A 75 8.36 -8.31 -6.01
CA GLY A 75 9.06 -7.54 -7.03
C GLY A 75 9.82 -8.40 -8.04
N GLN A 76 10.44 -9.49 -7.60
CA GLN A 76 11.12 -10.45 -8.46
C GLN A 76 10.13 -11.17 -9.40
N LYS A 77 8.95 -11.54 -8.88
CA LYS A 77 7.87 -12.12 -9.69
C LYS A 77 7.32 -11.12 -10.71
N VAL A 78 7.17 -9.84 -10.33
CA VAL A 78 6.78 -8.77 -11.26
C VAL A 78 7.81 -8.59 -12.36
N PHE A 79 9.10 -8.54 -11.99
CA PHE A 79 10.20 -8.45 -12.94
C PHE A 79 10.16 -9.57 -13.97
N LYS A 80 10.16 -10.83 -13.51
CA LYS A 80 10.17 -12.01 -14.38
C LYS A 80 9.02 -11.95 -15.39
N ARG A 81 7.79 -11.77 -14.90
CA ARG A 81 6.60 -11.67 -15.74
C ARG A 81 6.67 -10.52 -16.74
N MET A 82 7.15 -9.34 -16.33
CA MET A 82 7.27 -8.20 -17.25
C MET A 82 8.36 -8.41 -18.31
N ALA A 83 9.47 -9.05 -17.95
CA ALA A 83 10.52 -9.41 -18.88
C ALA A 83 10.03 -10.45 -19.91
N GLU A 84 9.30 -11.48 -19.46
CA GLU A 84 8.64 -12.47 -20.35
C GLU A 84 7.67 -11.82 -21.33
N LYS A 85 6.98 -10.75 -20.90
CA LYS A 85 6.09 -9.94 -21.75
C LYS A 85 6.82 -8.91 -22.63
N GLY A 86 8.15 -8.90 -22.64
CA GLY A 86 8.95 -7.96 -23.42
C GLY A 86 8.86 -6.50 -22.97
N LYS A 87 8.50 -6.24 -21.69
CA LYS A 87 8.34 -4.89 -21.13
C LYS A 87 9.57 -4.36 -20.41
N ILE A 88 10.61 -5.19 -20.25
CA ILE A 88 11.89 -4.79 -19.63
C ILE A 88 12.97 -4.85 -20.70
N PHE A 89 13.77 -3.79 -20.79
CA PHE A 89 14.71 -3.57 -21.88
C PHE A 89 16.14 -3.33 -21.38
N ASP A 90 17.11 -3.56 -22.24
CA ASP A 90 18.48 -3.07 -22.06
C ASP A 90 18.61 -1.57 -22.41
N ALA A 91 19.82 -1.03 -22.32
CA ALA A 91 20.10 0.37 -22.64
C ALA A 91 19.88 0.74 -24.12
N ARG A 92 19.81 -0.25 -25.02
CA ARG A 92 19.56 -0.09 -26.46
C ARG A 92 18.08 -0.29 -26.81
N GLY A 93 17.22 -0.54 -25.83
CA GLY A 93 15.79 -0.76 -26.05
C GLY A 93 15.43 -2.15 -26.53
N ARG A 94 16.33 -3.13 -26.42
CA ARG A 94 16.05 -4.52 -26.76
C ARG A 94 15.43 -5.22 -25.56
N PRO A 95 14.32 -5.97 -25.71
CA PRO A 95 13.78 -6.80 -24.63
C PRO A 95 14.85 -7.73 -24.06
N ILE A 96 14.87 -7.88 -22.74
CA ILE A 96 15.78 -8.82 -22.09
C ILE A 96 15.18 -10.23 -22.04
N ASN A 97 16.04 -11.24 -21.99
CA ASN A 97 15.64 -12.58 -21.55
C ASN A 97 15.76 -12.66 -20.01
N PRO A 98 14.68 -12.95 -19.27
CA PRO A 98 14.75 -13.12 -17.81
C PRO A 98 15.67 -14.26 -17.36
N ASP A 99 15.94 -15.27 -18.18
CA ASP A 99 16.84 -16.38 -17.85
C ASP A 99 18.30 -15.93 -17.65
N ASN A 100 18.66 -14.74 -18.17
CA ASN A 100 19.95 -14.10 -17.89
C ASN A 100 20.06 -13.57 -16.45
N TYR A 101 18.98 -13.66 -15.66
CA TYR A 101 18.89 -13.22 -14.27
C TYR A 101 18.44 -14.40 -13.36
N PRO A 102 19.20 -15.50 -13.29
CA PRO A 102 18.78 -16.72 -12.59
C PRO A 102 18.58 -16.53 -11.08
N SER A 103 19.28 -15.55 -10.49
CA SER A 103 19.13 -15.16 -9.07
C SER A 103 18.17 -13.98 -8.85
N GLY A 104 17.45 -13.56 -9.90
CA GLY A 104 16.62 -12.36 -9.89
C GLY A 104 17.40 -11.05 -10.00
N LEU A 105 16.67 -9.94 -9.89
CA LEU A 105 17.23 -8.59 -9.90
C LEU A 105 18.11 -8.32 -8.68
N THR A 106 19.23 -7.67 -8.94
CA THR A 106 20.08 -7.04 -7.92
C THR A 106 19.94 -5.51 -7.95
N PRO A 107 20.43 -4.78 -6.93
CA PRO A 107 20.50 -3.32 -6.97
C PRO A 107 21.26 -2.76 -8.17
N ARG A 108 22.26 -3.50 -8.69
CA ARG A 108 23.04 -3.10 -9.86
C ARG A 108 22.19 -3.12 -11.13
N ASP A 109 21.33 -4.12 -11.28
CA ASP A 109 20.49 -4.31 -12.46
C ASP A 109 19.44 -3.20 -12.61
N LEU A 110 18.96 -2.64 -11.49
CA LEU A 110 18.05 -1.50 -11.51
C LEU A 110 18.60 -0.28 -12.28
N ASN A 111 19.93 -0.11 -12.34
CA ASN A 111 20.56 0.98 -13.08
C ASN A 111 20.76 0.64 -14.57
N LYS A 112 20.84 -0.64 -14.92
CA LYS A 112 21.12 -1.13 -16.28
C LYS A 112 19.85 -1.29 -17.11
N LEU A 113 18.82 -1.81 -16.47
CA LEU A 113 17.56 -2.15 -17.10
C LEU A 113 16.66 -0.92 -17.27
N ARG A 114 15.81 -0.99 -18.29
CA ARG A 114 14.91 0.08 -18.69
C ARG A 114 13.47 -0.40 -18.78
N ILE A 115 12.55 0.54 -18.56
CA ILE A 115 11.12 0.42 -18.89
C ILE A 115 10.73 1.60 -19.78
N ARG A 116 9.62 1.48 -20.50
CA ARG A 116 9.07 2.64 -21.23
C ARG A 116 8.20 3.47 -20.29
N ASP A 117 8.34 4.79 -20.36
CA ASP A 117 7.35 5.73 -19.80
C ASP A 117 6.12 5.83 -20.71
N ALA A 118 5.13 6.62 -20.30
CA ALA A 118 3.89 6.82 -21.05
C ALA A 118 4.10 7.37 -22.48
N ASN A 119 5.22 8.04 -22.74
CA ASN A 119 5.59 8.55 -24.07
C ASN A 119 6.45 7.55 -24.86
N GLY A 120 6.69 6.35 -24.34
CA GLY A 120 7.52 5.34 -24.97
C GLY A 120 9.03 5.51 -24.74
N THR A 121 9.46 6.50 -23.96
CA THR A 121 10.89 6.77 -23.71
C THR A 121 11.46 5.77 -22.70
N LEU A 122 12.67 5.29 -22.95
CA LEU A 122 13.36 4.34 -22.07
C LEU A 122 13.88 5.02 -20.79
N ARG A 123 13.28 4.69 -19.66
CA ARG A 123 13.68 5.17 -18.33
C ARG A 123 14.37 4.09 -17.52
N PRO A 124 15.39 4.43 -16.69
CA PRO A 124 16.00 3.48 -15.78
C PRO A 124 14.98 2.81 -14.87
N LEU A 125 15.06 1.49 -14.74
CA LEU A 125 14.19 0.71 -13.84
C LEU A 125 14.32 1.16 -12.37
N LYS A 126 15.47 1.71 -11.98
CA LYS A 126 15.68 2.35 -10.67
C LYS A 126 14.66 3.46 -10.39
N GLN A 127 14.29 4.23 -11.42
CA GLN A 127 13.30 5.31 -11.35
C GLN A 127 11.85 4.79 -11.47
N ALA A 128 11.66 3.48 -11.67
CA ALA A 128 10.35 2.87 -11.66
C ALA A 128 9.84 2.65 -10.23
N HIS A 129 8.54 2.77 -10.05
CA HIS A 129 7.81 2.35 -8.87
C HIS A 129 7.17 0.98 -9.11
N MET A 130 6.78 0.31 -8.03
CA MET A 130 5.82 -0.79 -8.06
C MET A 130 4.43 -0.15 -8.17
N GLY A 131 4.06 0.25 -9.39
CA GLY A 131 2.77 0.87 -9.69
C GLY A 131 1.67 -0.16 -9.62
N HIS A 132 0.53 0.17 -9.02
CA HIS A 132 -0.59 -0.76 -8.97
C HIS A 132 -1.29 -0.79 -10.33
N ASN A 133 -1.44 -1.98 -10.90
CA ASN A 133 -2.06 -2.21 -12.19
C ASN A 133 -2.63 -3.63 -12.21
N PRO A 134 -3.89 -3.86 -12.64
CA PRO A 134 -4.78 -2.93 -13.32
C PRO A 134 -5.60 -2.00 -12.42
N VAL A 135 -5.63 -2.24 -11.10
CA VAL A 135 -6.47 -1.46 -10.17
C VAL A 135 -5.59 -0.65 -9.22
N ASP A 136 -5.76 0.67 -9.20
CA ASP A 136 -5.07 1.54 -8.24
C ASP A 136 -5.44 1.16 -6.79
N ALA A 137 -4.48 1.28 -5.88
CA ALA A 137 -4.68 0.93 -4.48
C ALA A 137 -5.84 1.69 -3.79
N VAL A 138 -6.08 2.95 -4.18
CA VAL A 138 -7.18 3.73 -3.60
C VAL A 138 -8.54 3.26 -4.13
N ASP A 139 -8.61 2.81 -5.38
CA ASP A 139 -9.83 2.27 -5.97
C ASP A 139 -10.13 0.88 -5.40
N HIS A 140 -9.09 0.04 -5.26
CA HIS A 140 -9.22 -1.22 -4.55
C HIS A 140 -9.76 -1.00 -3.14
N TRP A 141 -9.18 -0.08 -2.36
CA TRP A 141 -9.64 0.23 -1.01
C TRP A 141 -11.10 0.67 -0.97
N THR A 142 -11.46 1.66 -1.78
CA THR A 142 -12.80 2.26 -1.76
C THR A 142 -13.90 1.34 -2.27
N THR A 143 -13.58 0.41 -3.18
CA THR A 143 -14.57 -0.52 -3.76
C THR A 143 -14.66 -1.86 -3.02
N ARG A 144 -13.54 -2.38 -2.50
CA ARG A 144 -13.47 -3.72 -1.90
C ARG A 144 -12.68 -3.77 -0.60
N GLY A 145 -11.45 -3.24 -0.60
CA GLY A 145 -10.47 -3.43 0.48
C GLY A 145 -10.95 -2.96 1.86
N SER A 146 -11.81 -1.95 1.93
CA SER A 146 -12.37 -1.46 3.21
C SER A 146 -13.27 -2.47 3.91
N ARG A 147 -13.79 -3.46 3.18
CA ARG A 147 -14.64 -4.55 3.69
C ARG A 147 -13.86 -5.84 3.93
N MET A 148 -12.58 -5.87 3.55
CA MET A 148 -11.72 -7.04 3.68
C MET A 148 -10.97 -7.04 5.01
N SER A 149 -10.60 -8.23 5.48
CA SER A 149 -9.76 -8.37 6.65
C SER A 149 -8.35 -7.77 6.43
N PRO A 150 -7.61 -7.45 7.50
CA PRO A 150 -6.22 -7.02 7.38
C PRO A 150 -5.33 -8.01 6.61
N GLN A 151 -5.59 -9.31 6.73
CA GLN A 151 -4.81 -10.33 6.04
C GLN A 151 -5.10 -10.33 4.54
N GLN A 152 -6.37 -10.30 4.14
CA GLN A 152 -6.77 -10.24 2.73
C GLN A 152 -6.20 -9.00 2.01
N ASN A 153 -6.18 -7.85 2.68
CA ASN A 153 -5.54 -6.65 2.13
C ASN A 153 -4.02 -6.82 1.96
N ARG A 154 -3.33 -7.52 2.88
CA ARG A 154 -1.90 -7.85 2.71
C ARG A 154 -1.67 -8.84 1.58
N ASP A 155 -2.54 -9.83 1.43
CA ASP A 155 -2.46 -10.82 0.36
C ASP A 155 -2.59 -10.12 -1.00
N TRP A 156 -3.55 -9.19 -1.14
CA TRP A 156 -3.69 -8.36 -2.34
C TRP A 156 -2.43 -7.52 -2.62
N MET A 157 -1.85 -6.89 -1.59
CA MET A 157 -0.61 -6.11 -1.71
C MET A 157 0.64 -6.96 -2.02
N ASN A 158 0.63 -8.26 -1.76
CA ASN A 158 1.75 -9.17 -2.01
C ASN A 158 1.60 -9.98 -3.30
N ASP A 159 0.44 -9.88 -3.96
CA ASP A 159 0.18 -10.53 -5.23
C ASP A 159 0.86 -9.75 -6.37
N PRO A 160 1.85 -10.35 -7.08
CA PRO A 160 2.52 -9.68 -8.19
C PRO A 160 1.57 -9.32 -9.33
N ALA A 161 0.40 -9.97 -9.47
CA ALA A 161 -0.63 -9.65 -10.46
C ALA A 161 -1.15 -8.21 -10.36
N ASN A 162 -1.07 -7.60 -9.17
CA ASN A 162 -1.58 -6.25 -8.91
C ASN A 162 -0.55 -5.14 -9.18
N TYR A 163 0.58 -5.46 -9.83
CA TYR A 163 1.67 -4.52 -10.05
C TYR A 163 2.21 -4.53 -11.47
N GLU A 164 2.71 -3.38 -11.92
CA GLU A 164 3.75 -3.28 -12.95
C GLU A 164 4.86 -2.33 -12.48
N PHE A 165 6.06 -2.48 -13.04
CA PHE A 165 7.08 -1.44 -12.94
C PHE A 165 6.68 -0.27 -13.83
N GLU A 166 6.43 0.86 -13.20
CA GLU A 166 5.93 2.05 -13.86
C GLU A 166 6.85 3.22 -13.58
N TYR A 167 7.09 4.09 -14.56
CA TYR A 167 7.93 5.26 -14.36
C TYR A 167 7.35 6.15 -13.25
N GLY A 168 8.20 6.53 -12.27
CA GLY A 168 7.74 7.21 -11.05
C GLY A 168 6.86 8.43 -11.30
N PRO A 169 7.25 9.38 -12.19
CA PRO A 169 6.43 10.52 -12.59
C PRO A 169 5.04 10.15 -13.11
N ASP A 170 4.93 9.14 -13.98
CA ASP A 170 3.65 8.71 -14.56
C ASP A 170 2.73 8.14 -13.47
N ASN A 171 3.28 7.26 -12.62
CA ASN A 171 2.56 6.69 -11.48
C ASN A 171 2.06 7.79 -10.51
N MET A 172 2.87 8.84 -10.29
CA MET A 172 2.46 9.98 -9.45
C MET A 172 1.38 10.83 -10.13
N ALA A 173 1.48 11.04 -11.43
CA ALA A 173 0.47 11.79 -12.20
C ALA A 173 -0.89 11.07 -12.20
N ARG A 174 -0.92 9.74 -12.37
CA ARG A 174 -2.15 8.94 -12.23
C ARG A 174 -2.76 9.08 -10.85
N GLY A 175 -1.94 8.99 -9.80
CA GLY A 175 -2.41 9.18 -8.42
C GLY A 175 -3.00 10.57 -8.14
N ARG A 176 -2.50 11.63 -8.81
CA ARG A 176 -3.01 13.01 -8.66
C ARG A 176 -4.37 13.21 -9.33
N THR A 177 -4.62 12.51 -10.44
CA THR A 177 -5.85 12.65 -11.24
C THR A 177 -6.97 11.72 -10.77
N ASN A 178 -6.65 10.67 -10.01
CA ASN A 178 -7.65 9.83 -9.37
C ASN A 178 -8.56 10.68 -8.45
N SER A 179 -9.88 10.50 -8.51
CA SER A 179 -10.86 11.22 -7.70
C SER A 179 -11.09 10.57 -6.33
N ASN A 180 -10.80 9.28 -6.18
CA ASN A 180 -10.96 8.55 -4.94
C ASN A 180 -9.90 8.93 -3.92
N ARG A 181 -10.30 8.89 -2.65
CA ARG A 181 -9.41 9.11 -1.50
C ARG A 181 -9.65 8.00 -0.49
N TYR A 182 -8.62 7.63 0.26
CA TYR A 182 -8.73 6.60 1.31
C TYR A 182 -9.78 6.92 2.38
N ARG A 183 -10.13 8.20 2.55
CA ARG A 183 -11.20 8.64 3.46
C ARG A 183 -12.62 8.42 2.92
N ASN A 184 -12.78 8.10 1.63
CA ASN A 184 -14.09 7.88 1.01
C ASN A 184 -14.72 6.54 1.45
N ALA A 185 -13.96 5.68 2.13
CA ALA A 185 -14.44 4.43 2.70
C ALA A 185 -13.85 4.21 4.10
N ALA A 186 -14.60 3.51 4.95
CA ALA A 186 -14.17 3.15 6.30
C ALA A 186 -13.91 1.63 6.42
N PRO A 187 -12.91 1.20 7.20
CA PRO A 187 -12.75 -0.20 7.54
C PRO A 187 -14.03 -0.70 8.22
N SER A 188 -14.58 -1.82 7.75
CA SER A 188 -15.76 -2.46 8.35
C SER A 188 -15.45 -3.83 8.97
N HIS A 189 -14.19 -4.27 8.91
CA HIS A 189 -13.72 -5.52 9.49
C HIS A 189 -12.75 -5.23 10.65
N ASP A 190 -12.74 -6.10 11.67
CA ASP A 190 -11.93 -5.96 12.88
C ASP A 190 -12.04 -4.57 13.53
N THR A 191 -13.27 -4.09 13.69
CA THR A 191 -13.59 -2.79 14.30
C THR A 191 -14.19 -2.93 15.69
N ALA A 192 -13.98 -1.95 16.56
CA ALA A 192 -14.64 -1.82 17.85
C ALA A 192 -14.87 -0.35 18.20
N GLU A 193 -16.06 -0.03 18.71
CA GLU A 193 -16.32 1.29 19.28
C GLU A 193 -15.62 1.45 20.63
N ILE A 194 -15.16 2.67 20.92
CA ILE A 194 -14.72 3.05 22.26
C ILE A 194 -15.97 3.09 23.15
N PRO A 195 -16.03 2.27 24.21
CA PRO A 195 -17.18 2.21 25.13
C PRO A 195 -17.55 3.56 25.74
#